data_AF-A0A7L2Y2A8-F1
#
_entry.id   AF-A0A7L2Y2A8-F1
#
_cell.length_a   1.000
_cell.length_b   1.000
_cell.length_c   1.000
_cell.angle_alpha   90.00
_cell.angle_beta   90.00
_cell.angle_gamma   90.00
#
_symmetry.space_group_name_H-M   'P 1'
#
loop_
_entity.id
_entity.type
_entity.pdbx_description
1 polymer ?
#
loop_
_entity_poly.entity_id
_entity_poly.type
_entity_poly.pdbx_seq_one_letter_code
_entity_poly.pdbx_strand_id
1 'polypeptide(L)'
;QLGKLLIKCSTIFLISFSSQICAIAHVTAKTMPHKDAECRRGSTPNIHDPATRELSVVVPSYNEEDRLPLMMDEALDYLEKRQKRDPSFTYEVIVVNDGSKDQTAKVAKEYCKKYGSDKVRVISLEKNRGKGGAVRTGVFSSRGKKILMADADGATKFADIEKVEEGLKNLQPWPKQMAISCGSRAHLEKDSIAKRSYFRTLLMYGFHFLVWFLCVKEIRDTQCGFKLLTREAALQTFSNLHIERW
;
A
#
# COMPACT_ATOMS: atom_id res chain seq x y z
N GLN A 1 -9.79 -35.61 34.35
CA GLN A 1 -8.99 -34.42 34.01
C GLN A 1 -8.82 -34.41 32.49
N LEU A 2 -9.70 -33.70 31.80
CA LEU A 2 -9.84 -33.73 30.34
C LEU A 2 -9.03 -32.59 29.68
N GLY A 3 -8.25 -32.95 28.66
CA GLY A 3 -8.20 -32.22 27.39
C GLY A 3 -7.37 -30.94 27.30
N LYS A 4 -6.09 -31.07 26.94
CA LYS A 4 -5.39 -30.04 26.16
C LYS A 4 -5.96 -30.06 24.73
N LEU A 5 -6.68 -29.02 24.33
CA LEU A 5 -7.12 -28.82 22.95
C LEU A 5 -6.13 -27.90 22.24
N LEU A 6 -5.17 -28.50 21.52
CA LEU A 6 -4.39 -27.81 20.49
C LEU A 6 -5.33 -27.45 19.33
N ILE A 7 -5.56 -26.17 19.09
CA ILE A 7 -6.16 -25.70 17.83
C ILE A 7 -5.01 -25.33 16.89
N LYS A 8 -4.54 -26.34 16.12
CA LYS A 8 -3.81 -26.12 14.87
C LYS A 8 -4.84 -25.62 13.85
N CYS A 9 -4.75 -24.34 13.46
CA CYS A 9 -5.48 -23.85 12.30
C CYS A 9 -4.58 -23.96 11.07
N SER A 10 -4.70 -25.07 10.36
CA SER A 10 -4.14 -25.26 9.02
C SER A 10 -5.25 -24.98 8.00
N THR A 11 -5.26 -23.78 7.44
CA THR A 11 -6.03 -23.51 6.22
C THR A 11 -5.05 -23.08 5.14
N ILE A 12 -4.37 -24.08 4.57
CA ILE A 12 -3.67 -23.95 3.29
C ILE A 12 -4.76 -24.11 2.23
N PHE A 13 -5.08 -23.05 1.50
CA PHE A 13 -5.76 -23.20 0.22
C PHE A 13 -4.76 -23.77 -0.79
N LEU A 14 -4.73 -25.09 -0.92
CA LEU A 14 -4.19 -25.76 -2.10
C LEU A 14 -5.20 -25.57 -3.23
N ILE A 15 -5.04 -24.49 -3.99
CA ILE A 15 -5.63 -24.43 -5.32
C ILE A 15 -4.76 -25.33 -6.20
N SER A 16 -5.17 -26.58 -6.36
CA SER A 16 -4.62 -27.49 -7.35
C SER A 16 -4.96 -26.95 -8.74
N PHE A 17 -4.03 -26.22 -9.36
CA PHE A 17 -4.05 -26.03 -10.81
C PHE A 17 -3.15 -27.10 -11.41
N SER A 18 -3.81 -28.15 -11.89
CA SER A 18 -3.32 -29.11 -12.87
C SER A 18 -2.44 -28.41 -13.92
N SER A 19 -1.22 -28.95 -14.05
CA SER A 19 -0.29 -28.85 -15.18
C SER A 19 -0.85 -28.21 -16.44
N GLN A 20 -0.52 -26.95 -16.69
CA GLN A 20 -0.41 -26.40 -18.03
C GLN A 20 0.88 -25.56 -18.13
N ILE A 21 1.67 -25.92 -19.14
CA ILE A 21 2.92 -25.31 -19.53
C ILE A 21 2.67 -23.82 -19.76
N CYS A 22 3.22 -22.96 -18.89
CA CYS A 22 3.20 -21.52 -19.12
C CYS A 22 4.37 -21.17 -20.05
N ALA A 23 4.06 -20.84 -21.31
CA ALA A 23 5.02 -20.22 -22.20
C ALA A 23 5.44 -18.86 -21.62
N ILE A 24 6.68 -18.78 -21.15
CA ILE A 24 7.27 -17.54 -20.65
C ILE A 24 7.66 -16.69 -21.87
N ALA A 25 6.82 -15.72 -22.22
CA ALA A 25 7.21 -14.65 -23.12
C ALA A 25 8.03 -13.62 -22.32
N HIS A 26 9.34 -13.60 -22.56
CA HIS A 26 10.23 -12.58 -22.02
C HIS A 26 9.99 -11.27 -22.77
N VAL A 27 9.02 -10.46 -22.33
CA VAL A 27 8.84 -9.10 -22.84
C VAL A 27 9.76 -8.18 -22.04
N THR A 28 10.88 -7.82 -22.65
CA THR A 28 11.77 -6.79 -22.14
C THR A 28 10.96 -5.52 -21.93
N ALA A 29 10.88 -5.05 -20.68
CA ALA A 29 10.31 -3.75 -20.36
C ALA A 29 11.10 -2.69 -21.14
N LYS A 30 10.49 -2.12 -22.18
CA LYS A 30 11.02 -0.92 -22.82
C LYS A 30 11.01 0.17 -21.75
N THR A 31 12.20 0.61 -21.35
CA THR A 31 12.42 1.81 -20.55
C THR A 31 11.64 2.95 -21.21
N MET A 32 10.56 3.38 -20.57
CA MET A 32 9.83 4.58 -20.99
C MET A 32 10.74 5.77 -20.70
N PRO A 33 10.99 6.66 -21.67
CA PRO A 33 11.84 7.82 -21.44
C PRO A 33 11.08 8.81 -20.56
N HIS A 34 11.38 8.83 -19.26
CA HIS A 34 11.02 9.94 -18.39
C HIS A 34 11.77 11.19 -18.89
N LYS A 35 11.06 12.07 -19.61
CA LYS A 35 11.49 13.46 -19.75
C LYS A 35 11.28 14.15 -18.40
N ASP A 36 12.32 14.84 -17.96
CA ASP A 36 12.37 15.73 -16.79
C ASP A 36 12.66 15.04 -15.44
N ALA A 37 13.87 14.49 -15.33
CA ALA A 37 14.53 14.27 -14.04
C ALA A 37 15.97 14.82 -14.09
N GLU A 38 16.13 16.09 -13.73
CA GLU A 38 17.40 16.54 -13.12
C GLU A 38 17.50 15.95 -11.71
N CYS A 39 17.75 14.64 -11.66
CA CYS A 39 18.24 13.92 -10.50
C CYS A 39 19.02 12.71 -11.03
N ARG A 40 20.23 12.52 -10.50
CA ARG A 40 21.32 11.68 -11.05
C ARG A 40 20.85 10.37 -11.73
N ARG A 41 21.45 10.05 -12.89
CA ARG A 41 21.35 8.76 -13.59
C ARG A 41 21.85 7.60 -12.69
N GLY A 42 21.02 7.15 -11.76
CA GLY A 42 21.16 5.88 -11.06
C GLY A 42 20.07 4.92 -11.53
N SER A 43 20.27 3.61 -11.37
CA SER A 43 19.19 2.65 -11.60
C SER A 43 18.02 2.98 -10.66
N THR A 44 16.81 3.01 -11.20
CA THR A 44 15.60 3.14 -10.37
C THR A 44 15.49 1.90 -9.48
N PRO A 45 15.37 2.05 -8.14
CA PRO A 45 15.20 0.92 -7.26
C PRO A 45 14.00 0.07 -7.66
N ASN A 46 14.13 -1.25 -7.54
CA ASN A 46 13.08 -2.20 -7.88
C ASN A 46 12.72 -3.09 -6.68
N ILE A 47 11.49 -3.60 -6.66
CA ILE A 47 11.03 -4.53 -5.63
C ILE A 47 11.86 -5.84 -5.58
N HIS A 48 12.48 -6.23 -6.69
CA HIS A 48 13.37 -7.39 -6.79
C HIS A 48 14.75 -7.15 -6.16
N ASP A 49 15.14 -5.90 -5.92
CA ASP A 49 16.41 -5.58 -5.27
C ASP A 49 16.31 -5.85 -3.75
N PRO A 50 17.44 -6.18 -3.09
CA PRO A 50 17.49 -6.28 -1.63
C PRO A 50 16.97 -5.00 -0.96
N ALA A 51 16.19 -5.17 0.11
CA ALA A 51 15.65 -4.04 0.85
C ALA A 51 16.76 -3.19 1.49
N THR A 52 16.69 -1.88 1.31
CA THR A 52 17.62 -0.88 1.88
C THR A 52 16.96 0.04 2.90
N ARG A 53 15.65 -0.09 3.11
CA ARG A 53 14.86 0.63 4.12
C ARG A 53 14.05 -0.35 4.98
N GLU A 54 13.64 0.06 6.18
CA GLU A 54 12.68 -0.72 6.97
C GLU A 54 11.26 -0.57 6.43
N LEU A 55 10.86 0.65 6.07
CA LEU A 55 9.51 0.98 5.62
C LEU A 55 9.51 1.80 4.33
N SER A 56 8.69 1.43 3.35
CA SER A 56 8.29 2.31 2.25
C SER A 56 6.81 2.62 2.37
N VAL A 57 6.46 3.91 2.40
CA VAL A 57 5.07 4.37 2.33
C VAL A 57 4.76 4.73 0.88
N VAL A 58 3.79 4.08 0.27
CA VAL A 58 3.33 4.35 -1.09
C VAL A 58 2.02 5.12 -1.02
N VAL A 59 2.05 6.33 -1.60
CA VAL A 59 0.92 7.26 -1.62
C VAL A 59 0.50 7.49 -3.07
N PRO A 60 -0.54 6.80 -3.57
CA PRO A 60 -1.13 7.14 -4.85
C PRO A 60 -1.84 8.51 -4.76
N SER A 61 -1.68 9.36 -5.77
CA SER A 61 -2.26 10.70 -5.76
C SER A 61 -2.77 11.08 -7.16
N TYR A 62 -4.04 11.49 -7.23
CA TYR A 62 -4.65 12.02 -8.44
C TYR A 62 -5.58 13.19 -8.09
N ASN A 63 -5.20 14.39 -8.50
CA ASN A 63 -5.91 15.64 -8.14
C ASN A 63 -6.10 15.81 -6.62
N GLU A 64 -4.98 15.79 -5.89
CA GLU A 64 -4.89 15.81 -4.44
C GLU A 64 -4.17 17.06 -3.91
N GLU A 65 -4.07 18.16 -4.69
CA GLU A 65 -3.27 19.34 -4.31
C GLU A 65 -3.61 19.92 -2.93
N ASP A 66 -4.87 19.86 -2.52
CA ASP A 66 -5.34 20.37 -1.23
C ASP A 66 -5.18 19.38 -0.08
N ARG A 67 -5.30 18.08 -0.34
CA ARG A 67 -5.32 17.02 0.70
C ARG A 67 -3.93 16.46 0.97
N LEU A 68 -3.11 16.35 -0.07
CA LEU A 68 -1.76 15.80 0.01
C LEU A 68 -0.88 16.50 1.06
N PRO A 69 -0.86 17.85 1.19
CA PRO A 69 -0.02 18.52 2.19
C PRO A 69 -0.33 18.07 3.63
N LEU A 70 -1.61 18.05 4.01
CA LEU A 70 -2.03 17.67 5.35
C LEU A 70 -1.58 16.25 5.71
N MET A 71 -1.80 15.31 4.78
CA MET A 71 -1.38 13.92 4.96
C MET A 71 0.14 13.78 5.01
N MET A 72 0.88 14.46 4.12
CA MET A 72 2.34 14.41 4.09
C MET A 72 2.99 15.03 5.33
N ASP A 73 2.45 16.13 5.84
CA ASP A 73 2.93 16.77 7.07
C ASP A 73 2.74 15.83 8.29
N GLU A 74 1.56 15.22 8.42
CA GLU A 74 1.29 14.23 9.47
C GLU A 74 2.22 13.02 9.35
N ALA A 75 2.36 12.46 8.14
CA ALA A 75 3.18 11.30 7.87
C ALA A 75 4.65 11.54 8.22
N LEU A 76 5.22 12.64 7.73
CA LEU A 76 6.63 12.95 7.90
C LEU A 76 6.93 13.36 9.34
N ASP A 77 6.03 14.07 10.03
CA ASP A 77 6.19 14.35 11.47
C ASP A 77 6.26 13.05 12.28
N TYR A 78 5.34 12.11 12.05
CA TYR A 78 5.36 10.81 12.73
C TYR A 78 6.63 10.01 12.43
N LEU A 79 7.01 9.90 11.15
CA LEU A 79 8.16 9.10 10.70
C LEU A 79 9.50 9.70 11.18
N GLU A 80 9.66 11.02 11.16
CA GLU A 80 10.84 11.70 11.72
C GLU A 80 10.94 11.50 13.24
N LYS A 81 9.82 11.64 13.97
CA LYS A 81 9.79 11.37 15.42
C LYS A 81 10.16 9.92 15.72
N ARG A 82 9.67 8.97 14.92
CA ARG A 82 10.00 7.55 15.07
C ARG A 82 11.48 7.28 14.79
N GLN A 83 12.03 7.81 13.71
CA GLN A 83 13.46 7.69 13.40
C GLN A 83 14.36 8.33 14.48
N LYS A 84 13.93 9.44 15.09
CA LYS A 84 14.65 10.04 16.23
C LYS A 84 14.66 9.14 17.47
N ARG A 85 13.57 8.42 17.73
CA ARG A 85 13.47 7.45 18.85
C ARG A 85 14.25 6.17 18.57
N ASP A 86 14.30 5.73 17.32
CA ASP A 86 15.00 4.53 16.88
C ASP A 86 15.85 4.84 15.62
N PRO A 87 17.14 5.13 15.80
CA PRO A 87 18.04 5.45 14.68
C PRO A 87 18.21 4.32 13.65
N SER A 88 17.89 3.07 14.02
CA SER A 88 17.92 1.94 13.09
C SER A 88 16.71 1.94 12.14
N PHE A 89 15.62 2.61 12.53
CA PHE A 89 14.44 2.76 11.72
C PHE A 89 14.73 3.72 10.54
N THR A 90 14.66 3.14 9.34
CA THR A 90 14.81 3.89 8.09
C THR A 90 13.53 3.79 7.27
N TYR A 91 13.16 4.88 6.63
CA TYR A 91 11.92 4.94 5.87
C TYR A 91 12.11 5.69 4.55
N GLU A 92 11.15 5.52 3.65
CA GLU A 92 10.91 6.44 2.54
C GLU A 92 9.40 6.63 2.33
N VAL A 93 9.03 7.75 1.73
CA VAL A 93 7.69 8.03 1.22
C VAL A 93 7.77 8.21 -0.29
N ILE A 94 6.96 7.45 -1.02
CA ILE A 94 6.87 7.47 -2.47
C ILE A 94 5.50 8.01 -2.84
N VAL A 95 5.45 9.26 -3.28
CA VAL A 95 4.25 9.87 -3.85
C VAL A 95 4.18 9.50 -5.33
N VAL A 96 3.12 8.80 -5.73
CA VAL A 96 2.87 8.44 -7.12
C VAL A 96 1.79 9.34 -7.68
N ASN A 97 2.19 10.38 -8.40
CA ASN A 97 1.29 11.27 -9.13
C ASN A 97 0.77 10.55 -10.39
N ASP A 98 -0.50 10.18 -10.37
CA ASP A 98 -1.18 9.40 -11.41
C ASP A 98 -1.72 10.28 -12.55
N GLY A 99 -0.85 11.12 -13.13
CA GLY A 99 -1.20 12.01 -14.23
C GLY A 99 -2.22 13.09 -13.85
N SER A 100 -2.08 13.71 -12.66
CA SER A 100 -2.96 14.79 -12.19
C SER A 100 -2.97 16.00 -13.14
N LYS A 101 -4.09 16.72 -13.16
CA LYS A 101 -4.29 17.95 -13.95
C LYS A 101 -4.12 19.23 -13.13
N ASP A 102 -4.02 19.09 -11.81
CA ASP A 102 -3.85 20.16 -10.83
C ASP A 102 -2.37 20.28 -10.41
N GLN A 103 -2.09 20.97 -9.29
CA GLN A 103 -0.73 21.18 -8.78
C GLN A 103 -0.19 20.04 -7.91
N THR A 104 -0.85 18.87 -7.85
CA THR A 104 -0.41 17.71 -7.05
C THR A 104 1.07 17.37 -7.26
N ALA A 105 1.52 17.36 -8.53
CA ALA A 105 2.90 17.03 -8.87
C ALA A 105 3.90 18.06 -8.33
N LYS A 106 3.52 19.35 -8.33
CA LYS A 106 4.33 20.44 -7.82
C LYS A 106 4.44 20.36 -6.31
N VAL A 107 3.31 20.20 -5.62
CA VAL A 107 3.23 20.02 -4.15
C VAL A 107 4.12 18.84 -3.72
N ALA A 108 3.99 17.68 -4.35
CA ALA A 108 4.81 16.51 -4.04
C ALA A 108 6.32 16.77 -4.21
N LYS A 109 6.71 17.51 -5.27
CA LYS A 109 8.11 17.89 -5.52
C LYS A 109 8.66 18.84 -4.46
N GLU A 110 7.83 19.71 -3.86
CA GLU A 110 8.24 20.58 -2.77
C GLU A 110 8.63 19.78 -1.51
N TYR A 111 7.88 18.73 -1.18
CA TYR A 111 8.26 17.79 -0.11
C TYR A 111 9.58 17.05 -0.42
N CYS A 112 9.77 16.61 -1.67
CA CYS A 112 11.04 16.00 -2.10
C CYS A 112 12.22 16.96 -1.93
N LYS A 113 12.05 18.25 -2.25
CA LYS A 113 13.09 19.28 -2.05
C LYS A 113 13.37 19.52 -0.57
N LYS A 114 12.32 19.58 0.26
CA LYS A 114 12.41 19.87 1.70
C LYS A 114 13.06 18.73 2.50
N TYR A 115 12.73 17.48 2.21
CA TYR A 115 13.19 16.31 2.98
C TYR A 115 14.31 15.51 2.29
N GLY A 116 14.62 15.83 1.04
CA GLY A 116 15.62 15.14 0.22
C GLY A 116 15.07 13.89 -0.46
N SER A 117 15.67 13.54 -1.60
CA SER A 117 15.28 12.41 -2.44
C SER A 117 15.46 11.03 -1.79
N ASP A 118 16.15 10.98 -0.64
CA ASP A 118 16.33 9.76 0.11
C ASP A 118 15.13 9.42 1.00
N LYS A 119 14.45 10.43 1.56
CA LYS A 119 13.27 10.25 2.41
C LYS A 119 11.98 10.39 1.63
N VAL A 120 11.92 11.29 0.64
CA VAL A 120 10.73 11.52 -0.17
C VAL A 120 11.07 11.40 -1.65
N ARG A 121 10.33 10.57 -2.37
CA ARG A 121 10.45 10.39 -3.82
C ARG A 121 9.11 10.64 -4.48
N VAL A 122 9.17 11.20 -5.68
CA VAL A 122 7.99 11.46 -6.50
C VAL A 122 8.11 10.70 -7.81
N ILE A 123 7.10 9.90 -8.13
CA ILE A 123 6.97 9.23 -9.43
C ILE A 123 5.77 9.85 -10.13
N SER A 124 5.96 10.43 -11.30
CA SER A 124 4.87 11.01 -12.08
C SER A 124 4.60 10.16 -13.30
N LEU A 125 3.38 9.64 -13.40
CA LEU A 125 2.89 8.92 -14.56
C LEU A 125 2.46 9.91 -15.64
N GLU A 126 2.76 9.61 -16.90
CA GLU A 126 2.42 10.47 -18.04
C GLU A 126 0.89 10.61 -18.23
N LYS A 127 0.16 9.54 -17.91
CA LYS A 127 -1.29 9.48 -18.01
C LYS A 127 -1.87 8.80 -16.78
N ASN A 128 -3.10 9.15 -16.44
CA ASN A 128 -3.85 8.49 -15.39
C ASN A 128 -4.09 7.01 -15.72
N ARG A 129 -3.61 6.12 -14.85
CA ARG A 129 -3.76 4.66 -14.93
C ARG A 129 -4.79 4.14 -13.93
N GLY A 130 -5.14 4.95 -12.93
CA GLY A 130 -5.99 4.59 -11.82
C GLY A 130 -5.19 4.17 -10.59
N LYS A 131 -5.87 4.10 -9.44
CA LYS A 131 -5.25 3.82 -8.13
C LYS A 131 -4.46 2.51 -8.12
N GLY A 132 -4.98 1.43 -8.71
CA GLY A 132 -4.27 0.16 -8.81
C GLY A 132 -2.96 0.30 -9.59
N GLY A 133 -2.97 1.04 -10.71
CA GLY A 133 -1.78 1.36 -11.49
C GLY A 133 -0.76 2.17 -10.71
N ALA A 134 -1.20 3.24 -10.06
CA ALA A 134 -0.35 4.11 -9.25
C ALA A 134 0.29 3.37 -8.06
N VAL A 135 -0.50 2.62 -7.30
CA VAL A 135 -0.01 1.79 -6.18
C VAL A 135 1.00 0.77 -6.70
N ARG A 136 0.69 0.06 -7.79
CA ARG A 136 1.60 -0.93 -8.38
C ARG A 136 2.93 -0.31 -8.74
N THR A 137 2.94 0.85 -9.40
CA THR A 137 4.18 1.57 -9.73
C THR A 137 4.98 1.93 -8.48
N GLY A 138 4.32 2.43 -7.43
CA GLY A 138 4.98 2.79 -6.18
C GLY A 138 5.58 1.57 -5.46
N VAL A 139 4.82 0.48 -5.38
CA VAL A 139 5.27 -0.79 -4.77
C VAL A 139 6.48 -1.34 -5.51
N PHE A 140 6.44 -1.41 -6.85
CA PHE A 140 7.55 -1.91 -7.65
C PHE A 140 8.81 -1.03 -7.56
N SER A 141 8.67 0.24 -7.15
CA SER A 141 9.78 1.20 -7.00
C SER A 141 10.29 1.33 -5.56
N SER A 142 9.77 0.50 -4.64
CA SER A 142 10.00 0.61 -3.19
C SER A 142 11.27 -0.12 -2.72
N ARG A 143 11.92 0.45 -1.70
CA ARG A 143 13.17 -0.01 -1.07
C ARG A 143 12.97 -0.68 0.31
N GLY A 144 11.77 -0.61 0.89
CA GLY A 144 11.44 -1.04 2.25
C GLY A 144 11.25 -2.53 2.43
N LYS A 145 11.66 -3.09 3.58
CA LYS A 145 11.32 -4.47 3.98
C LYS A 145 9.81 -4.65 4.13
N LYS A 146 9.13 -3.61 4.60
CA LYS A 146 7.68 -3.51 4.65
C LYS A 146 7.20 -2.38 3.74
N ILE A 147 6.07 -2.58 3.09
CA ILE A 147 5.43 -1.60 2.21
C ILE A 147 4.07 -1.25 2.81
N LEU A 148 3.89 0.01 3.17
CA LEU A 148 2.63 0.56 3.62
C LEU A 148 1.96 1.29 2.46
N MET A 149 0.73 0.95 2.17
CA MET A 149 -0.15 1.78 1.34
C MET A 149 -0.86 2.79 2.23
N ALA A 150 -0.95 4.04 1.79
CA ALA A 150 -1.71 5.08 2.47
C ALA A 150 -2.36 6.01 1.43
N ASP A 151 -3.64 6.33 1.61
CA ASP A 151 -4.36 7.26 0.73
C ASP A 151 -3.98 8.71 1.03
N ALA A 152 -3.96 9.56 0.00
CA ALA A 152 -3.60 10.97 0.12
C ALA A 152 -4.64 11.83 0.84
N ASP A 153 -5.84 11.30 1.09
CA ASP A 153 -6.95 12.00 1.74
C ASP A 153 -6.86 12.10 3.27
N GLY A 154 -5.87 11.43 3.88
CA GLY A 154 -5.71 11.41 5.33
C GLY A 154 -6.81 10.65 6.06
N ALA A 155 -7.54 9.74 5.39
CA ALA A 155 -8.63 8.97 6.01
C ALA A 155 -8.16 8.04 7.16
N THR A 156 -6.85 7.80 7.29
CA THR A 156 -6.24 7.04 8.38
C THR A 156 -5.07 7.83 8.96
N LYS A 157 -4.91 7.78 10.29
CA LYS A 157 -3.84 8.51 10.98
C LYS A 157 -2.53 7.72 10.92
N PHE A 158 -1.40 8.38 10.77
CA PHE A 158 -0.10 7.70 10.71
C PHE A 158 0.31 7.05 12.04
N ALA A 159 -0.27 7.49 13.16
CA ALA A 159 -0.16 6.79 14.44
C ALA A 159 -0.72 5.35 14.38
N ASP A 160 -1.64 5.04 13.45
CA ASP A 160 -2.20 3.70 13.29
C ASP A 160 -1.22 2.71 12.60
N ILE A 161 -0.05 3.17 12.13
CA ILE A 161 1.01 2.27 11.63
C ILE A 161 1.36 1.19 12.66
N GLU A 162 1.40 1.55 13.94
CA GLU A 162 1.79 0.62 15.01
C GLU A 162 0.80 -0.54 15.12
N LYS A 163 -0.49 -0.29 14.90
CA LYS A 163 -1.55 -1.30 14.92
C LYS A 163 -1.41 -2.29 13.77
N VAL A 164 -1.13 -1.79 12.55
CA VAL A 164 -0.93 -2.69 11.40
C VAL A 164 0.39 -3.45 11.50
N GLU A 165 1.43 -2.88 12.12
CA GLU A 165 2.67 -3.59 12.44
C GLU A 165 2.48 -4.67 13.50
N GLU A 166 1.71 -4.39 14.55
CA GLU A 166 1.33 -5.39 15.56
C GLU A 166 0.52 -6.53 14.92
N GLY A 167 -0.46 -6.20 14.09
CA GLY A 167 -1.21 -7.19 13.31
C GLY A 167 -0.30 -8.09 12.47
N LEU A 168 0.72 -7.51 11.83
CA LEU A 168 1.69 -8.27 11.06
C LEU A 168 2.53 -9.21 11.95
N LYS A 169 2.96 -8.74 13.13
CA LYS A 169 3.72 -9.55 14.11
C LYS A 169 2.89 -10.72 14.65
N ASN A 170 1.62 -10.50 14.94
CA ASN A 170 0.71 -11.52 15.47
C ASN A 170 0.43 -12.67 14.49
N LEU A 171 0.71 -12.47 13.19
CA LEU A 171 0.60 -13.51 12.16
C LEU A 171 1.85 -14.42 12.08
N GLN A 172 2.85 -14.24 12.93
CA GLN A 172 4.06 -15.07 12.90
C GLN A 172 3.78 -16.51 13.39
N PRO A 173 4.45 -17.53 12.80
CA PRO A 173 5.42 -17.43 11.72
C PRO A 173 4.76 -17.17 10.35
N TRP A 174 5.41 -16.33 9.52
CA TRP A 174 4.88 -16.02 8.19
C TRP A 174 5.19 -17.15 7.19
N PRO A 175 4.17 -17.81 6.62
CA PRO A 175 4.42 -18.79 5.57
C PRO A 175 5.09 -18.11 4.38
N LYS A 176 6.21 -18.66 3.91
CA LYS A 176 7.02 -18.10 2.81
C LYS A 176 7.43 -16.62 3.02
N GLN A 177 7.59 -16.18 4.27
CA GLN A 177 7.88 -14.77 4.63
C GLN A 177 6.81 -13.77 4.17
N MET A 178 5.59 -14.24 3.89
CA MET A 178 4.49 -13.41 3.43
C MET A 178 3.48 -13.14 4.55
N ALA A 179 3.23 -11.86 4.80
CA ALA A 179 2.13 -11.38 5.61
C ALA A 179 1.58 -10.05 5.08
N ILE A 180 0.28 -9.85 5.29
CA ILE A 180 -0.48 -8.64 4.97
C ILE A 180 -1.33 -8.29 6.20
N SER A 181 -1.26 -7.05 6.64
CA SER A 181 -2.08 -6.50 7.72
C SER A 181 -2.90 -5.33 7.18
N CYS A 182 -4.22 -5.42 7.26
CA CYS A 182 -5.14 -4.39 6.77
C CYS A 182 -5.67 -3.56 7.94
N GLY A 183 -5.54 -2.23 7.86
CA GLY A 183 -6.28 -1.34 8.72
C GLY A 183 -7.79 -1.45 8.46
N SER A 184 -8.60 -1.14 9.46
CA SER A 184 -10.06 -1.15 9.34
C SER A 184 -10.64 0.17 9.80
N ARG A 185 -11.53 0.75 8.99
CA ARG A 185 -12.28 1.97 9.34
C ARG A 185 -13.64 1.66 9.99
N ALA A 186 -13.90 0.41 10.39
CA ALA A 186 -15.20 -0.02 10.93
C ALA A 186 -15.69 0.80 12.13
N HIS A 187 -14.79 1.42 12.89
CA HIS A 187 -15.15 2.37 13.95
C HIS A 187 -15.74 3.69 13.38
N LEU A 188 -15.14 4.25 12.32
CA LEU A 188 -15.59 5.48 11.66
C LEU A 188 -16.91 5.28 10.89
N GLU A 189 -17.19 4.04 10.46
CA GLU A 189 -18.47 3.72 9.83
C GLU A 189 -19.66 4.02 10.73
N LYS A 190 -19.58 3.69 12.04
CA LYS A 190 -20.67 3.90 12.99
C LYS A 190 -21.10 5.38 13.08
N ASP A 191 -20.13 6.29 13.12
CA ASP A 191 -20.39 7.74 13.18
C ASP A 191 -20.89 8.29 11.84
N SER A 192 -20.51 7.66 10.73
CA SER A 192 -20.89 8.09 9.39
C SER A 192 -22.24 7.52 8.89
N ILE A 193 -22.73 6.40 9.44
CA ILE A 193 -24.03 5.81 9.11
C ILE A 193 -25.17 6.74 9.52
N ALA A 194 -25.01 7.47 10.63
CA ALA A 194 -26.01 8.40 11.16
C ALA A 194 -26.37 9.56 10.21
N LYS A 195 -25.57 9.81 9.16
CA LYS A 195 -25.77 10.92 8.18
C LYS A 195 -26.06 10.44 6.75
N ARG A 196 -26.22 9.13 6.49
CA ARG A 196 -26.29 8.56 5.12
C ARG A 196 -27.72 8.18 4.73
N SER A 197 -28.07 8.35 3.45
CA SER A 197 -29.31 7.86 2.87
C SER A 197 -29.45 6.33 3.01
N TYR A 198 -30.65 5.86 3.37
CA TYR A 198 -30.98 4.45 3.59
C TYR A 198 -30.60 3.55 2.41
N PHE A 199 -30.75 4.04 1.17
CA PHE A 199 -30.41 3.27 -0.03
C PHE A 199 -28.90 2.99 -0.14
N ARG A 200 -28.06 3.98 0.20
CA ARG A 200 -26.61 3.81 0.22
C ARG A 200 -26.17 2.83 1.30
N THR A 201 -26.85 2.86 2.44
CA THR A 201 -26.60 1.92 3.55
C THR A 201 -26.97 0.49 3.15
N LEU A 202 -28.10 0.28 2.46
CA LEU A 202 -28.51 -1.03 1.94
C LEU A 202 -27.49 -1.58 0.92
N LEU A 203 -27.08 -0.76 -0.06
CA LEU A 203 -26.08 -1.15 -1.06
C LEU A 203 -24.73 -1.50 -0.42
N MET A 204 -24.31 -0.72 0.58
CA MET A 204 -23.09 -0.98 1.35
C MET A 204 -23.16 -2.35 2.04
N TYR A 205 -24.23 -2.65 2.77
CA TYR A 205 -24.40 -3.95 3.43
C TYR A 205 -24.48 -5.10 2.42
N GLY A 206 -25.17 -4.91 1.29
CA GLY A 206 -25.23 -5.91 0.22
C GLY A 206 -23.86 -6.20 -0.40
N PHE A 207 -23.06 -5.16 -0.63
CA PHE A 207 -21.69 -5.31 -1.12
C PHE A 207 -20.79 -6.00 -0.07
N HIS A 208 -20.87 -5.62 1.20
CA HIS A 208 -20.13 -6.31 2.28
C HIS A 208 -20.52 -7.79 2.36
N PHE A 209 -21.81 -8.13 2.25
CA PHE A 209 -22.25 -9.51 2.23
C PHE A 209 -21.66 -10.29 1.05
N LEU A 210 -21.69 -9.71 -0.15
CA LEU A 210 -21.13 -10.33 -1.34
C LEU A 210 -19.62 -10.58 -1.21
N VAL A 211 -18.86 -9.57 -0.75
CA VAL A 211 -17.41 -9.68 -0.56
C VAL A 211 -17.06 -10.67 0.55
N TRP A 212 -17.81 -10.66 1.65
CA TRP A 212 -17.64 -11.63 2.73
C TRP A 212 -17.94 -13.06 2.26
N PHE A 213 -18.99 -13.25 1.45
CA PHE A 213 -19.39 -14.54 0.93
C PHE A 213 -18.42 -15.10 -0.12
N LEU A 214 -17.94 -14.25 -1.04
CA LEU A 214 -17.16 -14.68 -2.22
C LEU A 214 -15.64 -14.59 -2.05
N CYS A 215 -15.11 -13.63 -1.28
CA CYS A 215 -13.68 -13.32 -1.30
C CYS A 215 -12.97 -13.77 -0.01
N VAL A 216 -13.27 -13.13 1.13
CA VAL A 216 -12.52 -13.39 2.38
C VAL A 216 -13.45 -13.21 3.58
N LYS A 217 -13.75 -14.30 4.29
CA LYS A 217 -14.67 -14.31 5.45
C LYS A 217 -14.11 -13.63 6.70
N GLU A 218 -12.79 -13.47 6.78
CA GLU A 218 -12.07 -13.03 7.98
C GLU A 218 -11.65 -11.55 7.96
N ILE A 219 -11.73 -10.87 6.80
CA ILE A 219 -11.33 -9.46 6.66
C ILE A 219 -12.58 -8.57 6.67
N ARG A 220 -12.71 -7.72 7.68
CA ARG A 220 -13.86 -6.81 7.86
C ARG A 220 -13.90 -5.65 6.88
N ASP A 221 -12.73 -5.10 6.51
CA ASP A 221 -12.62 -3.94 5.60
C ASP A 221 -11.53 -4.22 4.56
N THR A 222 -11.91 -4.86 3.46
CA THR A 222 -10.99 -5.14 2.33
C THR A 222 -10.66 -3.88 1.53
N GLN A 223 -11.44 -2.81 1.69
CA GLN A 223 -11.41 -1.58 0.89
C GLN A 223 -10.62 -0.44 1.55
N CYS A 224 -10.11 -0.64 2.77
CA CYS A 224 -9.25 0.33 3.42
C CYS A 224 -7.94 0.50 2.63
N GLY A 225 -7.56 1.73 2.29
CA GLY A 225 -6.30 2.03 1.62
C GLY A 225 -5.06 1.86 2.51
N PHE A 226 -5.24 1.71 3.83
CA PHE A 226 -4.17 1.60 4.80
C PHE A 226 -3.79 0.13 5.05
N LYS A 227 -2.81 -0.37 4.30
CA LYS A 227 -2.39 -1.79 4.33
C LYS A 227 -0.88 -1.92 4.42
N LEU A 228 -0.41 -2.75 5.35
CA LEU A 228 1.01 -3.06 5.51
C LEU A 228 1.29 -4.46 4.97
N LEU A 229 2.23 -4.55 4.03
CA LEU A 229 2.66 -5.79 3.40
C LEU A 229 4.13 -6.03 3.68
N THR A 230 4.49 -7.29 3.92
CA THR A 230 5.87 -7.75 3.73
C THR A 230 6.29 -7.59 2.26
N ARG A 231 7.59 -7.38 2.00
CA ARG A 231 8.12 -7.27 0.63
C ARG A 231 7.72 -8.44 -0.28
N GLU A 232 7.83 -9.67 0.20
CA GLU A 232 7.44 -10.86 -0.57
C GLU A 232 5.94 -10.88 -0.88
N ALA A 233 5.09 -10.55 0.11
CA ALA A 233 3.66 -10.46 -0.12
C ALA A 233 3.31 -9.36 -1.13
N ALA A 234 3.98 -8.21 -1.06
CA ALA A 234 3.79 -7.12 -2.00
C ALA A 234 4.21 -7.54 -3.42
N LEU A 235 5.36 -8.19 -3.57
CA LEU A 235 5.83 -8.70 -4.86
C LEU A 235 4.80 -9.63 -5.50
N GLN A 236 4.33 -10.64 -4.76
CA GLN A 236 3.35 -11.60 -5.28
C GLN A 236 2.00 -10.96 -5.57
N THR A 237 1.51 -10.08 -4.69
CA THR A 237 0.20 -9.44 -4.84
C THR A 237 0.16 -8.52 -6.06
N PHE A 238 1.17 -7.67 -6.22
CA PHE A 238 1.20 -6.64 -7.26
C PHE A 238 1.74 -7.15 -8.60
N SER A 239 2.43 -8.29 -8.63
CA SER A 239 2.74 -8.99 -9.89
C SER A 239 1.48 -9.53 -10.56
N ASN A 240 0.49 -9.95 -9.77
CA ASN A 240 -0.79 -10.48 -10.25
C ASN A 240 -1.89 -9.42 -10.39
N LEU A 241 -1.60 -8.14 -10.10
CA LEU A 241 -2.56 -7.06 -10.23
C LEU A 241 -2.68 -6.61 -11.71
N HIS A 242 -3.80 -6.97 -12.33
CA HIS A 242 -4.12 -6.60 -13.71
C HIS A 242 -5.11 -5.43 -13.81
N ILE A 243 -5.90 -5.19 -12.76
CA ILE A 243 -6.89 -4.12 -12.70
C ILE A 243 -6.22 -2.86 -12.18
N GLU A 244 -6.07 -1.85 -13.06
CA GLU A 244 -5.41 -0.59 -12.69
C GLU A 244 -6.37 0.44 -12.10
N ARG A 245 -7.67 0.30 -12.34
CA ARG A 245 -8.73 1.22 -11.89
C ARG A 245 -9.37 0.80 -10.55
N TRP A 246 -10.24 1.67 -10.02
CA TRP A 246 -11.04 1.44 -8.82
C TRP A 246 -12.13 0.38 -9.03
#